data_AF-A0A2W6TV32-F1
#
_entry.id   AF-A0A2W6TV32-F1
#
_cell.length_a   1.000
_cell.length_b   1.000
_cell.length_c   1.000
_cell.angle_alpha   90.00
_cell.angle_beta   90.00
_cell.angle_gamma   90.00
#
_symmetry.space_group_name_H-M   'P 1'
#
loop_
_entity.id
_entity.type
_entity.pdbx_description
1 polymer ?
#
loop_
_entity_poly.entity_id
_entity_poly.type
_entity_poly.pdbx_seq_one_letter_code
_entity_poly.pdbx_strand_id
1 'polypeptide(L)'
;MTIEMVANRAKAGKATLYRRLPSKAELVLDAVVCMKKADVDLDALPDTGTLRGDLVAMIRPPSVQQGQKKIQIMAGLVSMLSRAPELGDALEQALVAPRVAANRLLIERAIARGEVSNDPAPDIDFVSSVATAMISYRVIMLRKPITQEFLIKIIDDLVLPALGLPRGA
;
A
#
# COMPACT_ATOMS: atom_id res chain seq x y z
N MET A 1 -9.98 -17.96 5.99
CA MET A 1 -11.26 -17.27 6.29
C MET A 1 -12.43 -17.99 5.63
N THR A 2 -13.45 -18.35 6.42
CA THR A 2 -14.78 -18.79 5.96
C THR A 2 -15.82 -17.71 6.30
N ILE A 3 -16.96 -17.68 5.59
CA ILE A 3 -18.08 -16.77 5.91
C ILE A 3 -18.58 -17.00 7.35
N GLU A 4 -18.52 -18.23 7.84
CA GLU A 4 -18.80 -18.61 9.23
C GLU A 4 -17.88 -17.95 10.25
N MET A 5 -16.58 -17.93 10.01
CA MET A 5 -15.63 -17.24 10.90
C MET A 5 -15.90 -15.73 10.92
N VAL A 6 -16.32 -15.15 9.79
CA VAL A 6 -16.67 -13.72 9.70
C VAL A 6 -17.98 -13.43 10.42
N ALA A 7 -19.01 -14.27 10.24
CA ALA A 7 -20.31 -14.17 10.92
C ALA A 7 -20.15 -14.16 12.44
N ASN A 8 -19.39 -15.13 12.97
CA ASN A 8 -19.12 -15.23 14.39
C ASN A 8 -18.32 -14.02 14.91
N ARG A 9 -17.34 -13.51 14.16
CA ARG A 9 -16.54 -12.35 14.59
C ARG A 9 -17.31 -11.03 14.49
N ALA A 10 -18.18 -10.88 13.50
CA ALA A 10 -19.02 -9.70 13.29
C ALA A 10 -20.29 -9.70 14.16
N LYS A 11 -20.53 -10.77 14.94
CA LYS A 11 -21.80 -11.01 15.66
C LYS A 11 -23.03 -10.86 14.74
N ALA A 12 -22.89 -11.28 13.48
CA ALA A 12 -23.91 -11.18 12.46
C ALA A 12 -24.42 -12.59 12.09
N GLY A 13 -25.72 -12.71 11.84
CA GLY A 13 -26.32 -13.97 11.38
C GLY A 13 -25.81 -14.35 9.97
N LYS A 14 -25.58 -15.66 9.72
CA LYS A 14 -25.12 -16.15 8.42
C LYS A 14 -26.02 -15.70 7.26
N ALA A 15 -27.35 -15.73 7.46
CA ALA A 15 -28.32 -15.29 6.46
C ALA A 15 -28.17 -13.79 6.12
N THR A 16 -27.82 -12.95 7.09
CA THR A 16 -27.58 -11.52 6.88
C THR A 16 -26.32 -11.28 6.04
N LEU A 17 -25.27 -12.08 6.26
CA LEU A 17 -24.05 -12.01 5.45
C LEU A 17 -24.26 -12.59 4.05
N TYR A 18 -24.86 -13.76 3.89
CA TYR A 18 -25.16 -14.33 2.56
C TYR A 18 -26.11 -13.46 1.72
N ARG A 19 -27.04 -12.72 2.36
CA ARG A 19 -27.96 -11.79 1.66
C ARG A 19 -27.25 -10.52 1.15
N ARG A 20 -26.21 -10.05 1.83
CA ARG A 20 -25.45 -8.84 1.45
C ARG A 20 -24.20 -9.14 0.63
N LEU A 21 -23.59 -10.30 0.87
CA LEU A 21 -22.31 -10.74 0.32
C LEU A 21 -22.48 -12.22 -0.09
N PRO A 22 -23.17 -12.49 -1.22
CA PRO A 22 -23.52 -13.84 -1.64
C PRO A 22 -22.30 -14.72 -1.91
N SER A 23 -21.14 -14.13 -2.22
CA SER A 23 -19.88 -14.84 -2.40
C SER A 23 -18.76 -14.35 -1.47
N LYS A 24 -17.78 -15.23 -1.24
CA LYS A 24 -16.52 -14.87 -0.56
C LYS A 24 -15.75 -13.80 -1.33
N ALA A 25 -15.86 -13.77 -2.66
CA ALA A 25 -15.28 -12.75 -3.53
C ALA A 25 -15.86 -11.36 -3.27
N GLU A 26 -17.18 -11.23 -3.12
CA GLU A 26 -17.83 -9.94 -2.80
C GLU A 26 -17.50 -9.48 -1.38
N LEU A 27 -17.37 -10.40 -0.42
CA LEU A 27 -16.92 -10.05 0.93
C LEU A 27 -15.49 -9.48 0.93
N VAL A 28 -14.64 -9.97 0.04
CA VAL A 28 -13.30 -9.44 -0.18
C VAL A 28 -13.35 -8.09 -0.86
N LEU A 29 -14.14 -7.97 -1.93
CA LEU A 29 -14.30 -6.71 -2.65
C LEU A 29 -14.85 -5.61 -1.72
N ASP A 30 -15.81 -5.93 -0.86
CA ASP A 30 -16.38 -4.98 0.11
C ASP A 30 -15.37 -4.63 1.21
N ALA A 31 -14.59 -5.60 1.71
CA ALA A 31 -13.48 -5.32 2.62
C ALA A 31 -12.42 -4.42 1.96
N VAL A 32 -12.12 -4.66 0.69
CA VAL A 32 -11.19 -3.88 -0.13
C VAL A 32 -11.74 -2.46 -0.39
N VAL A 33 -13.03 -2.30 -0.66
CA VAL A 33 -13.71 -0.99 -0.79
C VAL A 33 -13.66 -0.22 0.53
N CYS A 34 -13.87 -0.90 1.65
CA CYS A 34 -13.77 -0.31 2.99
C CYS A 34 -12.32 0.12 3.30
N MET A 35 -11.33 -0.61 2.78
CA MET A 35 -9.91 -0.22 2.83
C MET A 35 -9.54 0.88 1.83
N LYS A 36 -10.22 0.98 0.69
CA LYS A 36 -9.99 2.00 -0.36
C LYS A 36 -10.21 3.43 0.16
N LYS A 37 -11.02 3.59 1.22
CA LYS A 37 -11.19 4.87 1.94
C LYS A 37 -9.97 5.26 2.78
N ALA A 38 -8.93 4.41 2.87
CA ALA A 38 -7.73 4.69 3.63
C ALA A 38 -6.60 5.19 2.72
N ASP A 39 -6.43 6.52 2.76
CA ASP A 39 -5.15 7.22 2.99
C ASP A 39 -4.43 7.93 1.84
N VAL A 40 -4.79 7.77 0.57
CA VAL A 40 -4.10 8.51 -0.51
C VAL A 40 -5.08 9.36 -1.29
N ASP A 41 -5.05 10.64 -1.02
CA ASP A 41 -5.68 11.67 -1.82
C ASP A 41 -4.61 12.23 -2.78
N LEU A 42 -4.78 11.99 -4.08
CA LEU A 42 -3.84 12.44 -5.10
C LEU A 42 -3.85 13.96 -5.28
N ASP A 43 -4.97 14.61 -4.92
CA ASP A 43 -5.12 16.06 -5.01
C ASP A 43 -4.50 16.78 -3.80
N ALA A 44 -4.20 16.05 -2.72
CA ALA A 44 -3.64 16.57 -1.47
C ALA A 44 -2.27 15.94 -1.13
N LEU A 45 -1.46 15.63 -2.14
CA LEU A 45 -0.09 15.15 -1.92
C LEU A 45 0.79 16.25 -1.30
N PRO A 46 1.71 15.89 -0.37
CA PRO A 46 2.68 16.82 0.18
C PRO A 46 3.52 17.51 -0.90
N ASP A 47 3.95 18.73 -0.59
CA ASP A 47 4.90 19.51 -1.39
C ASP A 47 5.82 20.29 -0.45
N THR A 48 6.77 19.58 0.16
CA THR A 48 7.75 20.14 1.10
C THR A 48 8.96 20.76 0.39
N GLY A 49 9.00 20.68 -0.95
CA GLY A 49 10.10 21.18 -1.77
C GLY A 49 11.28 20.22 -1.97
N THR A 50 11.23 19.01 -1.41
CA THR A 50 12.19 17.93 -1.71
C THR A 50 11.47 16.60 -1.85
N LEU A 51 11.94 15.71 -2.73
CA LEU A 51 11.34 14.39 -2.93
C LEU A 51 11.30 13.59 -1.64
N ARG A 52 12.37 13.63 -0.86
CA ARG A 52 12.43 12.92 0.42
C ARG A 52 11.41 13.47 1.40
N GLY A 53 11.31 14.79 1.52
CA GLY A 53 10.35 15.41 2.42
C GLY A 53 8.91 15.06 2.03
N ASP A 54 8.61 15.04 0.73
CA ASP A 54 7.32 14.62 0.18
C ASP A 54 7.01 13.16 0.55
N LEU A 55 7.95 12.23 0.30
CA LEU A 55 7.79 10.81 0.61
C LEU A 55 7.71 10.53 2.12
N VAL A 56 8.46 11.25 2.95
CA VAL A 56 8.42 11.11 4.41
C VAL A 56 7.12 11.68 4.97
N ALA A 57 6.61 12.79 4.43
CA ALA A 57 5.33 13.36 4.82
C ALA A 57 4.13 12.43 4.50
N MET A 58 4.30 11.54 3.51
CA MET A 58 3.33 10.48 3.23
C MET A 58 3.29 9.35 4.28
N ILE A 59 4.30 9.28 5.16
CA ILE A 59 4.32 8.30 6.26
C ILE A 59 3.36 8.75 7.36
N ARG A 60 2.17 8.15 7.38
CA ARG A 60 1.25 8.27 8.52
C ARG A 60 1.72 7.33 9.63
N PRO A 61 1.97 7.81 10.86
CA PRO A 61 2.31 6.93 11.97
C PRO A 61 1.11 6.03 12.26
N PRO A 62 1.20 4.71 12.01
CA PRO A 62 0.10 3.83 12.36
C PRO A 62 0.08 3.69 13.89
N SER A 63 -1.11 3.67 14.50
CA SER A 63 -1.18 3.11 15.85
C SER A 63 -0.76 1.63 15.77
N VAL A 64 -0.13 1.11 16.84
CA VAL A 64 0.29 -0.31 16.91
C VAL A 64 -0.86 -1.25 16.53
N GLN A 65 -2.08 -0.90 16.95
CA GLN A 65 -3.30 -1.66 16.66
C GLN A 65 -3.70 -1.60 15.17
N GLN A 66 -3.55 -0.45 14.52
CA GLN A 66 -3.80 -0.30 13.07
C GLN A 66 -2.78 -1.10 12.24
N GLY A 67 -1.51 -1.07 12.64
CA GLY A 67 -0.45 -1.87 12.01
C GLY A 67 -0.75 -3.37 12.07
N GLN A 68 -1.07 -3.89 13.27
CA GLN A 68 -1.42 -5.30 13.47
C GLN A 68 -2.65 -5.73 12.65
N LYS A 69 -3.68 -4.87 12.60
CA LYS A 69 -4.92 -5.13 11.84
C LYS A 69 -4.65 -5.17 10.33
N LYS A 70 -3.83 -4.26 9.81
CA LYS A 70 -3.44 -4.22 8.39
C LYS A 70 -2.69 -5.49 7.99
N ILE A 71 -1.78 -5.98 8.84
CA ILE A 71 -1.06 -7.26 8.61
C ILE A 71 -2.03 -8.42 8.48
N GLN A 72 -2.98 -8.56 9.42
CA GLN A 72 -3.95 -9.66 9.38
C GLN A 72 -4.85 -9.60 8.15
N ILE A 73 -5.28 -8.40 7.74
CA ILE A 73 -6.11 -8.24 6.55
C ILE A 73 -5.31 -8.61 5.31
N MET A 74 -4.11 -8.05 5.12
CA MET A 74 -3.27 -8.34 3.95
C MET A 74 -2.92 -9.83 3.84
N ALA A 75 -2.54 -10.49 4.95
CA ALA A 75 -2.28 -11.92 4.95
C ALA A 75 -3.51 -12.75 4.58
N GLY A 76 -4.70 -12.32 5.03
CA GLY A 76 -5.97 -12.93 4.66
C GLY A 76 -6.26 -12.80 3.15
N LEU A 77 -6.06 -11.60 2.60
CA LEU A 77 -6.25 -11.29 1.18
C LEU A 77 -5.30 -12.12 0.29
N VAL A 78 -4.01 -12.17 0.63
CA VAL A 78 -3.01 -12.96 -0.12
C VAL A 78 -3.32 -14.45 -0.07
N SER A 79 -3.75 -14.98 1.08
CA SER A 79 -4.16 -16.39 1.18
C SER A 79 -5.37 -16.73 0.29
N MET A 80 -6.17 -15.74 -0.12
CA MET A 80 -7.31 -15.95 -1.01
C MET A 80 -6.92 -15.92 -2.48
N LEU A 81 -5.88 -15.17 -2.86
CA LEU A 81 -5.38 -15.12 -4.24
C LEU A 81 -4.99 -16.51 -4.77
N SER A 82 -4.44 -17.39 -3.93
CA SER A 82 -4.14 -18.78 -4.33
C SER A 82 -5.38 -19.62 -4.66
N ARG A 83 -6.59 -19.18 -4.29
CA ARG A 83 -7.85 -19.90 -4.48
C ARG A 83 -8.83 -19.19 -5.41
N ALA A 84 -8.61 -17.91 -5.69
CA ALA A 84 -9.45 -17.03 -6.50
C ALA A 84 -8.54 -16.00 -7.20
N PRO A 85 -7.72 -16.43 -8.18
CA PRO A 85 -6.77 -15.57 -8.88
C PRO A 85 -7.43 -14.39 -9.60
N GLU A 86 -8.71 -14.51 -9.98
CA GLU A 86 -9.52 -13.45 -10.57
C GLU A 86 -9.70 -12.22 -9.66
N LEU A 87 -9.38 -12.34 -8.36
CA LEU A 87 -9.36 -11.21 -7.42
C LEU A 87 -8.05 -10.40 -7.47
N GLY A 88 -7.06 -10.85 -8.24
CA GLY A 88 -5.75 -10.22 -8.40
C GLY A 88 -5.86 -8.74 -8.77
N ASP A 89 -6.48 -8.47 -9.91
CA ASP A 89 -6.61 -7.13 -10.46
C ASP A 89 -7.36 -6.21 -9.50
N ALA A 90 -8.45 -6.68 -8.90
CA ALA A 90 -9.24 -5.90 -7.95
C ALA A 90 -8.42 -5.52 -6.70
N LEU A 91 -7.59 -6.44 -6.21
CA LEU A 91 -6.71 -6.19 -5.07
C LEU A 91 -5.58 -5.24 -5.42
N GLU A 92 -4.97 -5.40 -6.59
CA GLU A 92 -3.93 -4.49 -7.08
C GLU A 92 -4.47 -3.06 -7.20
N GLN A 93 -5.61 -2.90 -7.89
CA GLN A 93 -6.24 -1.60 -8.14
C GLN A 93 -6.66 -0.88 -6.87
N ALA A 94 -6.95 -1.61 -5.80
CA ALA A 94 -7.41 -1.02 -4.55
C ALA A 94 -6.30 -0.81 -3.51
N LEU A 95 -5.24 -1.60 -3.53
CA LEU A 95 -4.21 -1.59 -2.48
C LEU A 95 -2.85 -1.10 -2.96
N VAL A 96 -2.51 -1.38 -4.22
CA VAL A 96 -1.18 -1.10 -4.79
C VAL A 96 -1.23 0.13 -5.67
N ALA A 97 -2.12 0.16 -6.67
CA ALA A 97 -2.17 1.21 -7.68
C ALA A 97 -2.26 2.64 -7.11
N PRO A 98 -3.08 2.94 -6.07
CA PRO A 98 -3.14 4.31 -5.53
C PRO A 98 -1.82 4.78 -4.90
N ARG A 99 -1.09 3.87 -4.25
CA ARG A 99 0.21 4.19 -3.63
C ARG A 99 1.30 4.38 -4.68
N VAL A 100 1.30 3.53 -5.71
CA VAL A 100 2.23 3.65 -6.84
C VAL A 100 1.98 4.96 -7.59
N ALA A 101 0.72 5.32 -7.86
CA ALA A 101 0.36 6.57 -8.50
C ALA A 101 0.82 7.81 -7.72
N ALA A 102 0.64 7.82 -6.39
CA ALA A 102 1.14 8.91 -5.55
C ALA A 102 2.67 9.03 -5.59
N ASN A 103 3.40 7.91 -5.46
CA ASN A 103 4.85 7.92 -5.53
C ASN A 103 5.34 8.43 -6.91
N ARG A 104 4.68 7.99 -7.98
CA ARG A 104 4.96 8.43 -9.34
C ARG A 104 4.83 9.94 -9.48
N LEU A 105 3.71 10.51 -9.03
CA LEU A 105 3.47 11.96 -9.08
C LEU A 105 4.52 12.75 -8.29
N LEU A 106 4.95 12.25 -7.11
CA LEU A 106 5.99 12.90 -6.32
C LEU A 106 7.36 12.87 -7.03
N ILE A 107 7.71 11.75 -7.67
CA ILE A 107 8.95 11.62 -8.45
C ILE A 107 8.91 12.53 -9.68
N GLU A 108 7.79 12.57 -10.41
CA GLU A 108 7.60 13.46 -11.55
C GLU A 108 7.75 14.94 -11.15
N ARG A 109 7.24 15.35 -9.98
CA ARG A 109 7.48 16.69 -9.42
C ARG A 109 8.95 16.94 -9.13
N ALA A 110 9.65 15.98 -8.53
CA ALA A 110 11.08 16.11 -8.24
C ALA A 110 11.93 16.27 -9.51
N ILE A 111 11.56 15.57 -10.60
CA ILE A 111 12.18 15.76 -11.93
C ILE A 111 11.88 17.18 -12.44
N ALA A 112 10.63 17.64 -12.36
CA ALA A 112 10.25 18.98 -12.80
C ALA A 112 10.98 20.10 -12.02
N ARG A 113 11.32 19.86 -10.75
CA ARG A 113 12.14 20.75 -9.91
C ARG A 113 13.65 20.66 -10.20
N GLY A 114 14.08 19.66 -10.97
CA GLY A 114 15.51 19.42 -11.25
C GLY A 114 16.27 18.72 -10.13
N GLU A 115 15.59 18.14 -9.14
CA GLU A 115 16.23 17.32 -8.10
C GLU A 115 16.73 15.99 -8.69
N VAL A 116 15.92 15.34 -9.53
CA VAL A 116 16.22 14.05 -10.16
C VAL A 116 16.61 14.29 -11.62
N SER A 117 17.76 13.76 -12.03
CA SER A 117 18.17 13.80 -13.44
C SER A 117 17.20 12.97 -14.29
N ASN A 118 16.81 13.51 -15.45
CA ASN A 118 16.06 12.78 -16.46
C ASN A 118 16.95 12.22 -17.59
N ASP A 119 18.28 12.25 -17.39
CA ASP A 119 19.26 11.71 -18.32
C ASP A 119 20.32 10.86 -17.57
N PRO A 120 20.32 9.52 -17.74
CA PRO A 120 19.27 8.74 -18.40
C PRO A 120 17.96 8.80 -17.62
N ALA A 121 16.82 8.69 -18.32
CA ALA A 121 15.51 8.72 -17.68
C ALA A 121 15.34 7.52 -16.72
N PRO A 122 14.97 7.75 -15.45
CA PRO A 122 14.74 6.66 -14.51
C PRO A 122 13.46 5.89 -14.86
N ASP A 123 13.43 4.59 -14.52
CA ASP A 123 12.19 3.80 -14.60
C ASP A 123 11.27 4.16 -13.41
N ILE A 124 10.49 5.23 -13.59
CA ILE A 124 9.62 5.78 -12.54
C ILE A 124 8.59 4.74 -12.09
N ASP A 125 8.06 3.94 -13.00
CA ASP A 125 7.06 2.91 -12.68
C ASP A 125 7.65 1.83 -11.79
N PHE A 126 8.84 1.34 -12.13
CA PHE A 126 9.55 0.38 -11.30
C PHE A 126 9.89 0.96 -9.93
N VAL A 127 10.50 2.15 -9.87
CA VAL A 127 10.91 2.79 -8.62
C VAL A 127 9.71 3.08 -7.71
N SER A 128 8.59 3.54 -8.28
CA SER A 128 7.35 3.83 -7.55
C SER A 128 6.76 2.60 -6.85
N SER A 129 7.07 1.40 -7.33
CA SER A 129 6.59 0.13 -6.77
C SER A 129 7.45 -0.40 -5.61
N VAL A 130 8.72 0.01 -5.50
CA VAL A 130 9.72 -0.57 -4.57
C VAL A 130 9.25 -0.53 -3.12
N ALA A 131 8.73 0.62 -2.66
CA ALA A 131 8.28 0.76 -1.29
C ALA A 131 7.10 -0.20 -0.97
N THR A 132 6.14 -0.29 -1.88
CA THR A 132 4.99 -1.19 -1.73
C THR A 132 5.42 -2.65 -1.73
N ALA A 133 6.38 -3.04 -2.57
CA ALA A 133 6.95 -4.38 -2.58
C ALA A 133 7.65 -4.75 -1.26
N MET A 134 8.51 -3.87 -0.75
CA MET A 134 9.24 -4.08 0.51
C MET A 134 8.33 -4.16 1.74
N ILE A 135 7.31 -3.30 1.78
CA ILE A 135 6.27 -3.34 2.82
C ILE A 135 5.51 -4.67 2.75
N SER A 136 5.12 -5.09 1.54
CA SER A 136 4.39 -6.32 1.32
C SER A 136 5.20 -7.54 1.77
N TYR A 137 6.47 -7.63 1.38
CA TYR A 137 7.38 -8.68 1.84
C TYR A 137 7.48 -8.72 3.38
N ARG A 138 7.69 -7.56 4.02
CA ARG A 138 7.82 -7.48 5.47
C ARG A 138 6.55 -7.93 6.21
N VAL A 139 5.38 -7.55 5.68
CA VAL A 139 4.09 -7.84 6.30
C VAL A 139 3.66 -9.29 6.06
N ILE A 140 3.77 -9.76 4.81
CA ILE A 140 3.21 -11.04 4.39
C ILE A 140 4.18 -12.18 4.69
N MET A 141 5.45 -12.03 4.26
CA MET A 141 6.45 -13.08 4.39
C MET A 141 7.09 -13.06 5.78
N LEU A 142 7.56 -11.90 6.24
CA LEU A 142 8.24 -11.82 7.54
C LEU A 142 7.29 -11.68 8.73
N ARG A 143 6.01 -11.33 8.50
CA ARG A 143 5.00 -11.05 9.53
C ARG A 143 5.49 -10.05 10.59
N LYS A 144 6.26 -9.05 10.18
CA LYS A 144 6.81 -8.01 11.06
C LYS A 144 5.97 -6.73 10.98
N PRO A 145 5.86 -5.95 12.07
CA PRO A 145 5.24 -4.64 12.03
C PRO A 145 5.98 -3.69 11.09
N ILE A 146 5.23 -2.81 10.44
CA ILE A 146 5.77 -1.66 9.71
C ILE A 146 6.12 -0.61 10.76
N THR A 147 7.34 -0.13 10.74
CA THR A 147 7.80 0.96 11.60
C THR A 147 8.18 2.15 10.75
N GLN A 148 8.16 3.35 11.34
CA GLN A 148 8.55 4.56 10.63
C GLN A 148 10.01 4.49 10.17
N GLU A 149 10.89 3.94 11.00
CA GLU A 149 12.32 3.76 10.68
C GLU A 149 12.51 2.84 9.47
N PHE A 150 11.69 1.78 9.36
CA PHE A 150 11.73 0.90 8.20
C PHE A 150 11.30 1.62 6.91
N LEU A 151 10.27 2.46 6.98
CA LEU A 151 9.79 3.23 5.83
C LEU A 151 10.82 4.28 5.39
N ILE A 152 11.38 5.03 6.34
CA ILE A 152 12.46 6.00 6.07
C ILE A 152 13.67 5.28 5.47
N LYS A 153 14.04 4.10 5.98
CA LYS A 153 15.14 3.31 5.42
C LYS A 153 14.90 2.92 3.96
N ILE A 154 13.67 2.56 3.58
CA ILE A 154 13.36 2.27 2.17
C ILE A 154 13.55 3.52 1.30
N ILE A 155 13.06 4.67 1.77
CA ILE A 155 13.21 5.94 1.06
C ILE A 155 14.70 6.26 0.87
N ASP A 156 15.45 6.29 1.97
CA ASP A 156 16.84 6.76 1.98
C ASP A 156 17.80 5.77 1.31
N ASP A 157 17.62 4.47 1.49
CA ASP A 157 18.59 3.47 1.02
C ASP A 157 18.24 2.84 -0.33
N LEU A 158 16.99 2.95 -0.81
CA LEU A 158 16.54 2.31 -2.05
C LEU A 158 15.94 3.31 -3.04
N VAL A 159 14.95 4.11 -2.63
CA VAL A 159 14.20 4.96 -3.57
C VAL A 159 15.05 6.15 -4.04
N LEU A 160 15.63 6.93 -3.12
CA LEU A 160 16.45 8.08 -3.48
C LEU A 160 17.70 7.68 -4.30
N PRO A 161 18.49 6.65 -3.89
CA PRO A 161 19.66 6.25 -4.67
C PRO A 161 19.31 5.69 -6.05
N ALA A 162 18.17 5.00 -6.20
CA ALA A 162 17.70 4.54 -7.51
C ALA A 162 17.37 5.70 -8.48
N LEU A 163 17.12 6.89 -7.94
CA LEU A 163 16.88 8.13 -8.68
C LEU A 163 18.14 9.02 -8.76
N GLY A 164 19.30 8.51 -8.34
CA GLY A 164 20.57 9.26 -8.36
C GLY A 164 20.72 10.30 -7.24
N LEU A 165 19.82 10.32 -6.25
CA LEU A 165 19.88 11.23 -5.11
C LEU A 165 20.70 10.62 -3.95
N PRO A 166 21.45 11.46 -3.20
CA PRO A 166 22.18 10.98 -2.03
C PRO A 166 21.23 10.58 -0.89
N ARG A 167 21.73 9.77 0.05
CA ARG A 167 20.97 9.40 1.25
C ARG A 167 20.65 10.65 2.06
N GLY A 168 19.38 10.83 2.43
CA GLY A 168 18.96 11.95 3.27
C GLY A 168 18.77 13.29 2.55
N ALA A 169 18.85 13.31 1.21
CA ALA A 169 18.62 14.49 0.37
C ALA A 169 17.28 15.17 0.61
#